data_AF-A0A968VUE8-F1
#
_entry.id   AF-A0A968VUE8-F1
#
_cell.length_a   1.000
_cell.length_b   1.000
_cell.length_c   1.000
_cell.angle_alpha   90.00
_cell.angle_beta   90.00
_cell.angle_gamma   90.00
#
_symmetry.space_group_name_H-M   'P 1'
#
loop_
_entity.id
_entity.type
_entity.pdbx_description
1 polymer ?
#
loop_
_entity_poly.entity_id
_entity_poly.type
_entity_poly.pdbx_seq_one_letter_code
_entity_poly.pdbx_strand_id
1 'polypeptide(L)'
;MPFTGNRLGGKIKVQYTSDAAQDYVLTTDPDLVIVGSGLVAGNVGQTTPGRFKPRGVHAQLVDTGKIFRKFFVCNAGSPLYSSNTPQAVVCDGATFTTTGRRGEKQTFS
;
A
#
# COMPACT_ATOMS: atom_id res chain seq x y z
N MET A 1 -6.65 12.67 17.12
CA MET A 1 -7.43 12.90 15.88
C MET A 1 -7.77 11.53 15.31
N PRO A 2 -8.99 11.24 14.82
CA PRO A 2 -9.29 9.88 14.40
C PRO A 2 -8.53 9.59 13.10
N PHE A 3 -7.66 8.57 13.11
CA PHE A 3 -6.90 8.11 11.95
C PHE A 3 -7.86 7.50 10.91
N THR A 4 -8.41 8.36 10.06
CA THR A 4 -9.47 8.05 9.08
C THR A 4 -8.94 7.77 7.68
N GLY A 5 -7.79 7.11 7.55
CA GLY A 5 -7.20 6.72 6.24
C GLY A 5 -7.97 5.67 5.45
N ASN A 6 -9.29 5.67 5.56
CA ASN A 6 -10.24 4.89 4.76
C ASN A 6 -11.61 5.59 4.63
N ARG A 7 -11.79 6.84 5.07
CA ARG A 7 -13.06 7.57 4.95
C ARG A 7 -12.84 8.86 4.14
N LEU A 8 -13.20 8.78 2.86
CA LEU A 8 -13.60 9.93 2.03
C LEU A 8 -12.48 10.85 1.47
N GLY A 9 -11.25 10.37 1.33
CA GLY A 9 -10.23 11.06 0.52
C GLY A 9 -10.51 10.94 -1.00
N GLY A 10 -10.06 11.93 -1.77
CA GLY A 10 -10.08 11.87 -3.24
C GLY A 10 -9.21 10.73 -3.73
N LYS A 11 -9.79 9.76 -4.44
CA LYS A 11 -9.05 8.59 -4.92
C LYS A 11 -8.15 8.97 -6.09
N ILE A 12 -6.92 8.48 -6.06
CA ILE A 12 -5.97 8.61 -7.18
C ILE A 12 -5.72 7.25 -7.83
N LYS A 13 -5.28 7.32 -9.08
CA LYS A 13 -4.79 6.15 -9.81
C LYS A 13 -3.29 6.05 -9.67
N VAL A 14 -2.81 4.86 -9.38
CA VAL A 14 -1.39 4.54 -9.26
C VAL A 14 -1.06 3.35 -10.14
N GLN A 15 0.15 3.37 -10.69
CA GLN A 15 0.71 2.26 -11.43
C GLN A 15 1.37 1.27 -10.47
N TYR A 16 1.01 0.00 -10.60
CA TYR A 16 1.58 -1.12 -9.87
C TYR A 16 2.14 -2.13 -10.86
N THR A 17 3.40 -2.51 -10.69
CA THR A 17 4.04 -3.52 -11.55
C THR A 17 4.01 -4.85 -10.82
N SER A 18 3.33 -5.82 -11.40
CA SER A 18 3.19 -7.16 -10.84
C SER A 18 4.47 -7.98 -10.96
N ASP A 19 4.51 -9.10 -10.22
CA ASP A 19 5.61 -10.07 -10.29
C ASP A 19 5.81 -10.65 -11.69
N ALA A 20 4.75 -10.67 -12.51
CA ALA A 20 4.78 -11.08 -13.90
C ALA A 20 5.23 -9.96 -14.86
N ALA A 21 5.80 -8.86 -14.33
CA ALA A 21 6.19 -7.66 -15.06
C ALA A 21 5.03 -7.00 -15.84
N GLN A 22 3.79 -7.22 -15.39
CA GLN A 22 2.60 -6.61 -15.97
C GLN A 22 2.18 -5.39 -15.15
N ASP A 23 1.97 -4.27 -15.81
CA ASP A 23 1.51 -3.04 -15.18
C ASP A 23 -0.01 -3.03 -15.01
N TYR A 24 -0.46 -2.73 -13.80
CA TYR A 24 -1.86 -2.57 -13.44
C TYR A 24 -2.13 -1.17 -12.89
N VAL A 25 -3.34 -0.69 -13.16
CA VAL A 25 -3.84 0.56 -12.57
C VAL A 25 -4.64 0.23 -11.31
N LEU A 26 -4.12 0.65 -10.15
CA LEU A 26 -4.81 0.58 -8.87
C LEU A 26 -5.45 1.92 -8.55
N THR A 27 -6.60 1.88 -7.89
CA THR A 27 -7.23 3.07 -7.31
C THR A 27 -7.05 3.05 -5.80
N THR A 28 -6.40 4.06 -5.25
CA THR A 28 -6.08 4.15 -3.82
C THR A 28 -6.27 5.57 -3.29
N ASP A 29 -6.27 5.70 -1.96
CA ASP A 29 -6.13 6.99 -1.29
C ASP A 29 -4.68 7.51 -1.47
N PRO A 30 -4.47 8.80 -1.82
CA PRO A 30 -3.14 9.39 -1.91
C PRO A 30 -2.32 9.25 -0.63
N ASP A 31 -2.94 9.28 0.55
CA ASP A 31 -2.21 9.15 1.82
C ASP A 31 -1.66 7.74 2.04
N LEU A 32 -2.14 6.74 1.28
CA LEU A 32 -1.61 5.38 1.29
C LEU A 32 -0.43 5.20 0.31
N VAL A 33 -0.12 6.22 -0.50
CA VAL A 33 1.04 6.22 -1.40
C VAL A 33 2.25 6.76 -0.64
N ILE A 34 2.87 5.87 0.13
CA ILE A 34 3.97 6.20 1.03
C ILE A 34 5.29 6.31 0.26
N VAL A 35 6.15 7.22 0.70
CA VAL A 35 7.55 7.31 0.24
C VAL A 35 8.24 5.96 0.38
N GLY A 36 8.89 5.50 -0.70
CA GLY A 36 9.57 4.20 -0.71
C GLY A 36 8.65 3.00 -0.91
N SER A 37 7.33 3.18 -1.12
CA SER A 37 6.42 2.12 -1.59
C SER A 37 6.68 1.71 -3.05
N GLY A 38 7.34 2.57 -3.81
CA GLY A 38 7.63 2.36 -5.23
C GLY A 38 6.42 2.57 -6.14
N LEU A 39 5.28 3.00 -5.60
CA LEU A 39 4.09 3.36 -6.36
C LEU A 39 4.28 4.74 -6.99
N VAL A 40 3.81 4.88 -8.23
CA VAL A 40 3.85 6.15 -8.97
C VAL A 40 2.42 6.51 -9.36
N ALA A 41 2.07 7.80 -9.24
CA ALA A 41 0.80 8.30 -9.74
C ALA A 41 0.74 8.09 -11.26
N GLY A 42 -0.34 7.46 -11.74
CA GLY A 42 -0.43 7.08 -13.14
C GLY A 42 -1.70 6.30 -13.46
N ASN A 43 -2.09 6.36 -14.73
CA ASN A 43 -3.23 5.61 -15.28
C ASN A 43 -2.78 4.76 -16.49
N VAL A 44 -1.52 4.35 -16.49
CA VAL A 44 -0.90 3.51 -17.52
C VAL A 44 -0.85 2.08 -16.98
N GLY A 45 -1.36 1.13 -17.77
CA GLY A 45 -1.44 -0.27 -17.40
C GLY A 45 -2.82 -0.86 -17.66
N GLN A 46 -2.95 -2.14 -17.35
CA GLN A 46 -4.20 -2.88 -17.48
C GLN A 46 -5.11 -2.65 -16.27
N THR A 47 -6.41 -2.86 -16.46
CA THR A 47 -7.33 -2.97 -15.34
C THR A 47 -6.95 -4.18 -14.50
N THR A 48 -6.90 -4.01 -13.18
CA THR A 48 -6.56 -5.09 -12.26
C THR A 48 -7.55 -6.25 -12.39
N PRO A 49 -7.08 -7.51 -12.45
CA PRO A 49 -7.95 -8.67 -12.52
C PRO A 49 -8.82 -8.82 -11.27
N GLY A 50 -9.92 -9.57 -11.40
CA GLY A 50 -10.83 -9.85 -10.29
C GLY A 50 -10.09 -10.49 -9.11
N ARG A 51 -10.37 -10.02 -7.88
CA ARG A 51 -9.76 -10.54 -6.64
C ARG A 51 -8.24 -10.41 -6.56
N PHE A 52 -7.64 -9.52 -7.36
CA PHE A 52 -6.23 -9.20 -7.28
C PHE A 52 -5.85 -8.70 -5.88
N LYS A 53 -4.83 -9.32 -5.28
CA LYS A 53 -4.23 -8.87 -4.02
C LYS A 53 -2.81 -8.40 -4.30
N PRO A 54 -2.57 -7.08 -4.36
CA PRO A 54 -1.22 -6.57 -4.60
C PRO A 54 -0.32 -6.85 -3.40
N ARG A 55 0.99 -6.81 -3.65
CA ARG A 55 2.02 -6.80 -2.61
C ARG A 55 1.90 -5.58 -1.73
N GLY A 56 2.39 -5.73 -0.51
CA GLY A 56 2.42 -4.61 0.40
C GLY A 56 2.88 -4.97 1.80
N VAL A 57 2.90 -3.95 2.64
CA VAL A 57 3.38 -4.01 4.01
C VAL A 57 2.22 -3.67 4.94
N HIS A 58 2.05 -4.50 5.95
CA HIS A 58 1.17 -4.21 7.07
C HIS A 58 1.89 -3.29 8.04
N ALA A 59 1.20 -2.26 8.51
CA ALA A 59 1.71 -1.37 9.52
C ALA A 59 0.69 -1.17 10.63
N GLN A 60 1.21 -0.90 11.81
CA GLN A 60 0.43 -0.74 13.02
C GLN A 60 0.81 0.55 13.74
N LEU A 61 -0.19 1.27 14.22
CA LEU A 61 -0.05 2.36 15.17
C LEU A 61 -0.81 1.98 16.45
N VAL A 62 -0.21 2.25 17.60
CA VAL A 62 -0.90 2.18 18.88
C VAL A 62 -1.09 3.61 19.36
N ASP A 63 -2.33 4.07 19.37
CA ASP A 63 -2.68 5.39 19.91
C ASP A 63 -3.69 5.22 21.03
N THR A 64 -3.41 5.80 22.20
CA THR A 64 -4.26 5.75 23.40
C THR A 64 -4.81 4.34 23.73
N GLY A 65 -3.97 3.31 23.59
CA GLY A 65 -4.33 1.91 23.86
C GLY A 65 -5.14 1.22 22.76
N LYS A 66 -5.49 1.91 21.67
CA LYS A 66 -6.16 1.34 20.50
C LYS A 66 -5.14 1.02 19.40
N ILE A 67 -5.31 -0.14 18.79
CA ILE A 67 -4.47 -0.62 17.69
C ILE A 67 -5.13 -0.26 16.36
N PHE A 68 -4.45 0.56 15.56
CA PHE A 68 -4.81 0.88 14.19
C PHE A 68 -3.92 0.11 13.24
N ARG A 69 -4.51 -0.61 12.28
CA ARG A 69 -3.78 -1.36 11.26
C ARG A 69 -4.05 -0.79 9.88
N LYS A 70 -3.00 -0.59 9.11
CA LYS A 70 -3.06 -0.17 7.71
C LYS A 70 -2.29 -1.14 6.83
N PHE A 71 -2.67 -1.18 5.56
CA PHE A 71 -1.98 -1.94 4.54
C PHE A 71 -1.50 -0.99 3.45
N PHE A 72 -0.19 -0.91 3.27
CA PHE A 72 0.45 -0.07 2.27
C PHE A 72 0.82 -0.94 1.08
N VAL A 73 0.24 -0.65 -0.08
CA VAL A 73 0.61 -1.34 -1.32
C VAL A 73 2.02 -0.96 -1.70
N CYS A 74 2.82 -1.91 -2.16
CA CYS A 74 4.22 -1.69 -2.53
C CYS A 74 4.60 -2.51 -3.76
N ASN A 75 5.44 -1.96 -4.63
CA ASN A 75 6.06 -2.69 -5.74
C ASN A 75 7.20 -3.60 -5.22
N ALA A 76 7.49 -4.69 -5.93
CA ALA A 76 8.42 -5.73 -5.47
C ALA A 76 9.85 -5.21 -5.18
N GLY A 77 10.32 -4.22 -5.95
CA GLY A 77 11.64 -3.60 -5.77
C GLY A 77 11.67 -2.42 -4.79
N SER A 78 10.57 -2.12 -4.10
CA SER A 78 10.50 -0.91 -3.29
C SER A 78 11.29 -1.06 -1.98
N PRO A 79 11.98 0.00 -1.51
CA PRO A 79 12.73 -0.03 -0.25
C PRO A 79 11.87 -0.42 0.96
N LEU A 80 10.61 -0.03 0.96
CA LEU A 80 9.66 -0.36 2.03
C LEU A 80 9.31 -1.84 2.04
N TYR A 81 9.23 -2.48 0.86
CA TYR A 81 8.93 -3.90 0.75
C TYR A 81 10.16 -4.80 0.91
N SER A 82 11.37 -4.32 0.57
CA SER A 82 12.60 -5.12 0.65
C SER A 82 13.27 -5.09 2.04
N SER A 83 12.99 -4.09 2.88
CA SER A 83 13.60 -3.91 4.20
C SER A 83 13.08 -4.85 5.30
N ASN A 84 13.91 -5.77 5.80
CA ASN A 84 13.53 -6.74 6.84
C ASN A 84 13.46 -6.14 8.25
N THR A 85 13.77 -4.85 8.39
CA THR A 85 13.69 -4.12 9.66
C THR A 85 12.36 -3.38 9.77
N PRO A 86 11.79 -3.23 10.98
CA PRO A 86 10.64 -2.37 11.20
C PRO A 86 10.95 -0.93 10.77
N GLN A 87 10.10 -0.35 9.94
CA GLN A 87 10.21 1.01 9.44
C GLN A 87 9.02 1.85 9.93
N ALA A 88 9.31 3.11 10.24
CA ALA A 88 8.32 4.12 10.55
C ALA A 88 7.77 4.71 9.25
N VAL A 89 6.45 4.71 9.10
CA VAL A 89 5.71 5.16 7.92
C VAL A 89 4.71 6.21 8.36
N VAL A 90 4.81 7.42 7.81
CA VAL A 90 3.85 8.49 8.12
C VAL A 90 2.68 8.44 7.15
N CYS A 91 1.47 8.32 7.68
CA CYS A 91 0.22 8.30 6.91
C CYS A 91 -0.85 9.07 7.69
N ASP A 92 -1.55 9.99 7.03
CA ASP A 92 -2.50 10.93 7.64
C ASP A 92 -1.92 11.71 8.84
N GLY A 93 -0.63 12.07 8.78
CA GLY A 93 0.06 12.75 9.88
C GLY A 93 0.36 11.85 11.09
N ALA A 94 0.17 10.54 10.97
CA ALA A 94 0.45 9.56 12.02
C ALA A 94 1.57 8.60 11.64
N THR A 95 2.42 8.25 12.60
CA THR A 95 3.54 7.33 12.36
C THR A 95 3.14 5.89 12.68
N PHE A 96 2.96 5.08 11.64
CA PHE A 96 2.76 3.64 11.73
C PHE A 96 4.09 2.90 11.70
N THR A 97 4.20 1.80 12.44
CA THR A 97 5.36 0.90 12.39
C THR A 97 5.03 -0.32 11.55
N THR A 98 5.86 -0.67 10.57
CA THR A 98 5.65 -1.87 9.75
C THR A 98 5.80 -3.14 10.58
N THR A 99 4.83 -4.05 10.49
CA THR A 99 4.77 -5.29 11.29
C THR A 99 4.90 -6.55 10.46
N GLY A 100 4.71 -6.49 9.14
CA GLY A 100 4.84 -7.67 8.28
C GLY A 100 4.55 -7.36 6.83
N ARG A 101 4.73 -8.36 5.96
CA ARG A 101 4.56 -8.23 4.51
C ARG A 101 3.57 -9.23 3.96
N ARG A 102 2.97 -8.87 2.83
CA ARG A 102 2.11 -9.75 2.06
C ARG A 102 2.63 -9.84 0.63
N GLY A 103 2.79 -11.07 0.14
CA GLY A 103 3.07 -11.34 -1.27
C GLY A 103 1.87 -11.03 -2.18
N GLU A 104 2.13 -11.01 -3.48
CA GLU A 104 1.08 -10.86 -4.48
C GLU A 104 0.22 -12.12 -4.53
N LYS A 105 -1.08 -11.96 -4.82
CA LYS A 105 -1.93 -13.06 -5.27
C LYS A 105 -2.78 -12.61 -6.45
N GLN A 106 -2.53 -13.22 -7.60
CA GLN A 106 -3.37 -13.13 -8.78
C GLN A 106 -4.35 -14.30 -8.78
N THR A 107 -5.59 -14.05 -9.16
CA THR A 107 -6.59 -15.11 -9.38
C THR A 107 -7.21 -14.84 -10.73
N PHE A 108 -7.11 -15.83 -11.63
CA PHE A 108 -7.76 -15.80 -12.92
C PHE A 108 -9.07 -16.58 -12.78
N SER A 109 -10.18 -15.95 -13.16
CA SER A 109 -11.51 -16.58 -13.23
C SER A 109 -11.84 -16.92 -14.65
#